data_AF-A0A0D2K1D6-F1
#
_entry.id   AF-A0A0D2K1D6-F1
#
_cell.length_a   1.000
_cell.length_b   1.000
_cell.length_c   1.000
_cell.angle_alpha   90.00
_cell.angle_beta   90.00
_cell.angle_gamma   90.00
#
_symmetry.space_group_name_H-M   'P 1'
#
loop_
_entity.id
_entity.type
_entity.pdbx_description
1 polymer ?
#
loop_
_entity_poly.entity_id
_entity_poly.type
_entity_poly.pdbx_seq_one_letter_code
_entity_poly.pdbx_strand_id
1 'polypeptide(L)'
;MAKEPQRQSKSPGSLAAQADRRKKLPRLSLKLIIIPAVAAFLAVTALVMQPITALTIRLPREKNRLVEAVKASTGEQLFLTYRHSVEKTKVQGVFEVAGKGLLNLATKMESVGTGLPNTSPERTTRQGKWLVVDEGKKLLPNIRFFLSPINQTQLTIGRKALDLNSLKSGSLLVIGVEHPSLAAWLKYIAGFGPWTPQGGQNEEVH
;
A
#
# COMPACT_ATOMS: atom_id res chain seq x y z
N MET A 1 82.46 45.83 -55.18
CA MET A 1 82.46 44.75 -54.17
C MET A 1 81.04 44.53 -53.69
N ALA A 2 80.37 43.52 -54.25
CA ALA A 2 78.99 43.16 -53.90
C ALA A 2 79.00 42.20 -52.71
N LYS A 3 78.17 42.46 -51.70
CA LYS A 3 78.06 41.67 -50.47
C LYS A 3 76.88 40.72 -50.61
N GLU A 4 77.19 39.45 -50.69
CA GLU A 4 76.26 38.33 -50.88
C GLU A 4 75.38 38.11 -49.63
N PRO A 5 74.06 37.90 -49.76
CA PRO A 5 73.17 37.74 -48.62
C PRO A 5 73.18 36.28 -48.11
N GLN A 6 73.55 36.08 -46.84
CA GLN A 6 73.45 34.79 -46.16
C GLN A 6 71.98 34.35 -46.02
N ARG A 7 71.64 33.23 -46.66
CA ARG A 7 70.43 32.44 -46.41
C ARG A 7 70.51 31.77 -45.03
N GLN A 8 69.66 32.18 -44.10
CA GLN A 8 69.39 31.40 -42.88
C GLN A 8 68.46 30.22 -43.23
N SER A 9 68.98 29.01 -43.11
CA SER A 9 68.21 27.77 -43.20
C SER A 9 67.27 27.62 -41.99
N LYS A 10 65.97 27.65 -42.24
CA LYS A 10 64.95 27.23 -41.25
C LYS A 10 65.15 25.74 -40.95
N SER A 11 65.45 25.42 -39.70
CA SER A 11 65.60 24.04 -39.21
C SER A 11 64.23 23.35 -39.14
N PRO A 12 64.05 22.16 -39.73
CA PRO A 12 62.81 21.39 -39.67
C PRO A 12 62.74 20.61 -38.35
N GLY A 13 62.54 21.32 -37.23
CA GLY A 13 62.52 20.73 -35.88
C GLY A 13 61.17 20.74 -35.19
N SER A 14 60.04 20.83 -35.92
CA SER A 14 58.76 21.31 -35.34
C SER A 14 57.53 20.40 -35.51
N LEU A 15 57.64 19.10 -35.83
CA LEU A 15 56.42 18.26 -35.98
C LEU A 15 56.46 16.86 -35.37
N ALA A 16 57.60 16.34 -34.92
CA ALA A 16 57.68 14.96 -34.44
C ALA A 16 57.44 14.77 -32.92
N ALA A 17 57.45 15.82 -32.11
CA ALA A 17 57.45 15.70 -30.64
C ALA A 17 56.06 15.86 -29.96
N GLN A 18 54.98 16.01 -30.74
CA GLN A 18 53.64 16.35 -30.20
C GLN A 18 52.60 15.24 -30.33
N ALA A 19 53.00 14.00 -30.65
CA ALA A 19 52.07 12.89 -30.90
C ALA A 19 51.87 11.92 -29.72
N ASP A 20 52.67 11.99 -28.64
CA ASP A 20 52.74 10.90 -27.66
C ASP A 20 52.28 11.23 -26.23
N ARG A 21 51.40 12.23 -26.08
CA ARG A 21 50.67 12.49 -24.82
C ARG A 21 49.24 11.96 -24.88
N ARG A 22 49.03 10.76 -25.41
CA ARG A 22 47.83 9.99 -25.04
C ARG A 22 48.02 9.52 -23.61
N LYS A 23 47.65 10.38 -22.64
CA LYS A 23 47.51 10.01 -21.23
C LYS A 23 46.72 8.69 -21.20
N LYS A 24 47.42 7.59 -20.91
CA LYS A 24 46.80 6.30 -20.63
C LYS A 24 45.93 6.53 -19.40
N LEU A 25 44.64 6.81 -19.61
CA LEU A 25 43.66 6.76 -18.56
C LEU A 25 43.90 5.44 -17.84
N PRO A 26 44.10 5.43 -16.51
CA PRO A 26 44.27 4.19 -15.78
C PRO A 26 43.07 3.34 -16.16
N ARG A 27 43.33 2.16 -16.72
CA ARG A 27 42.32 1.13 -16.93
C ARG A 27 41.89 0.70 -15.52
N LEU A 28 41.09 1.54 -14.86
CA LEU A 28 40.29 1.17 -13.71
C LEU A 28 39.59 -0.11 -14.17
N SER A 29 40.03 -1.22 -13.59
CA SER A 29 39.61 -2.55 -13.96
C SER A 29 38.09 -2.54 -13.93
N LEU A 30 37.44 -2.74 -15.07
CA LEU A 30 35.98 -2.68 -15.24
C LEU A 30 35.23 -3.47 -14.14
N LYS A 31 35.88 -4.51 -13.61
CA LYS A 31 35.46 -5.32 -12.46
C LYS A 31 35.17 -4.52 -11.18
N LEU A 32 35.89 -3.43 -10.92
CA LEU A 32 35.74 -2.59 -9.72
C LEU A 32 34.41 -1.82 -9.69
N ILE A 33 33.80 -1.57 -10.86
CA ILE A 33 32.52 -0.85 -11.00
C ILE A 33 31.34 -1.83 -11.11
N ILE A 34 31.54 -2.99 -11.75
CA ILE A 34 30.46 -3.97 -11.98
C ILE A 34 29.96 -4.57 -10.66
N ILE A 35 30.87 -4.95 -9.75
CA ILE A 35 30.50 -5.60 -8.47
C ILE A 35 29.57 -4.71 -7.61
N PRO A 36 29.89 -3.44 -7.31
CA PRO A 36 29.00 -2.59 -6.52
C PRO A 36 27.68 -2.29 -7.26
N ALA A 37 27.71 -2.17 -8.59
CA ALA A 37 26.49 -1.97 -9.38
C ALA A 37 25.54 -3.18 -9.29
N VAL A 38 26.06 -4.40 -9.41
CA VAL A 38 25.28 -5.64 -9.26
C VAL A 38 24.75 -5.77 -7.84
N ALA A 39 25.57 -5.51 -6.82
CA ALA A 39 25.14 -5.55 -5.43
C ALA A 39 24.01 -4.54 -5.14
N ALA A 40 24.14 -3.31 -5.64
CA ALA A 40 23.11 -2.29 -5.52
C ALA A 40 21.81 -2.70 -6.23
N PHE A 41 21.91 -3.27 -7.44
CA PHE A 41 20.76 -3.76 -8.18
C PHE A 41 20.01 -4.88 -7.44
N LEU A 42 20.74 -5.84 -6.86
CA LEU A 42 20.17 -6.91 -6.06
C LEU A 42 19.51 -6.37 -4.79
N ALA A 43 20.14 -5.41 -4.10
CA ALA A 43 19.59 -4.79 -2.91
C ALA A 43 18.27 -4.06 -3.20
N VAL A 44 18.22 -3.27 -4.29
CA VAL A 44 17.00 -2.58 -4.72
C VAL A 44 15.91 -3.59 -5.09
N THR A 45 16.27 -4.65 -5.82
CA THR A 45 15.33 -5.72 -6.19
C THR A 45 14.73 -6.39 -4.96
N ALA A 46 15.56 -6.74 -3.98
CA ALA A 46 15.11 -7.34 -2.72
C ALA A 46 14.20 -6.40 -1.91
N LEU A 47 14.48 -5.09 -1.95
CA LEU A 47 13.67 -4.08 -1.26
C LEU A 47 12.28 -3.93 -1.90
N VAL A 48 12.19 -3.86 -3.23
CA VAL A 48 10.90 -3.72 -3.93
C VAL A 48 10.05 -4.99 -3.91
N MET A 49 10.67 -6.14 -3.60
CA MET A 49 9.99 -7.42 -3.39
C MET A 49 9.42 -7.59 -1.97
N GLN A 50 9.76 -6.70 -1.02
CA GLN A 50 9.23 -6.80 0.34
C GLN A 50 7.70 -6.67 0.36
N PRO A 51 7.00 -7.53 1.12
CA PRO A 51 5.56 -7.41 1.29
C PRO A 51 5.23 -6.17 2.10
N ILE A 52 4.17 -5.47 1.71
CA ILE A 52 3.57 -4.41 2.51
C ILE A 52 2.15 -4.81 2.89
N THR A 53 1.65 -4.32 4.01
CA THR A 53 0.26 -4.56 4.40
C THR A 53 -0.67 -3.55 3.72
N ALA A 54 -1.72 -4.06 3.09
CA ALA A 54 -2.74 -3.25 2.46
C ALA A 54 -4.14 -3.74 2.84
N LEU A 55 -4.99 -2.80 3.25
CA LEU A 55 -6.42 -3.06 3.40
C LEU A 55 -7.08 -2.96 2.02
N THR A 56 -7.87 -3.96 1.66
CA THR A 56 -8.59 -3.99 0.38
C THR A 56 -10.09 -3.99 0.61
N ILE A 57 -10.80 -3.28 -0.26
CA ILE A 57 -12.26 -3.24 -0.28
C ILE A 57 -12.69 -3.82 -1.62
N ARG A 58 -13.47 -4.90 -1.58
CA ARG A 58 -13.93 -5.61 -2.79
C ARG A 58 -15.42 -5.80 -2.83
N LEU A 59 -15.92 -5.93 -4.05
CA LEU A 59 -17.29 -6.29 -4.37
C LEU A 59 -17.29 -7.73 -4.92
N PRO A 60 -17.41 -8.76 -4.07
CA PRO A 60 -17.43 -10.16 -4.51
C PRO A 60 -18.46 -10.44 -5.60
N ARG A 61 -19.64 -9.80 -5.54
CA ARG A 61 -20.71 -9.98 -6.54
C ARG A 61 -20.40 -9.35 -7.90
N GLU A 62 -19.36 -8.52 -8.01
CA GLU A 62 -18.92 -7.89 -9.25
C GLU A 62 -17.57 -8.50 -9.71
N LYS A 63 -17.51 -9.83 -9.82
CA LYS A 63 -16.27 -10.56 -10.17
C LYS A 63 -15.09 -10.20 -9.24
N ASN A 64 -15.37 -10.06 -7.94
CA ASN A 64 -14.39 -9.64 -6.94
C ASN A 64 -13.69 -8.31 -7.26
N ARG A 65 -14.41 -7.36 -7.88
CA ARG A 65 -13.87 -6.05 -8.26
C ARG A 65 -13.27 -5.33 -7.05
N LEU A 66 -12.01 -4.90 -7.18
CA LEU A 66 -11.39 -4.00 -6.22
C LEU A 66 -12.03 -2.61 -6.33
N VAL A 67 -12.56 -2.13 -5.22
CA VAL A 67 -13.03 -0.75 -5.07
C VAL A 67 -11.84 0.14 -4.73
N GLU A 68 -11.10 -0.23 -3.70
CA GLU A 68 -9.99 0.57 -3.16
C GLU A 68 -8.98 -0.34 -2.46
N ALA A 69 -7.70 0.01 -2.55
CA ALA A 69 -6.66 -0.53 -1.68
C ALA A 69 -5.96 0.62 -0.93
N VAL A 70 -5.77 0.45 0.38
CA VAL A 70 -5.16 1.45 1.25
C VAL A 70 -3.98 0.81 1.99
N LYS A 71 -2.81 1.44 1.94
CA LYS A 71 -1.67 1.00 2.73
C LYS A 71 -2.04 1.11 4.21
N ALA A 72 -1.80 0.04 4.95
CA ALA A 72 -2.05 -0.01 6.38
C ALA A 72 -0.83 -0.60 7.10
N SER A 73 -0.72 -0.33 8.40
CA SER A 73 0.29 -0.96 9.26
C SER A 73 -0.35 -2.00 10.18
N THR A 74 0.40 -3.01 10.59
CA THR A 74 -0.06 -3.89 11.67
C THR A 74 -0.26 -3.06 12.94
N GLY A 75 -1.36 -3.29 13.67
CA GLY A 75 -1.77 -2.48 14.82
C GLY A 75 -2.56 -1.22 14.45
N GLU A 76 -2.72 -0.91 13.16
CA GLU A 76 -3.53 0.23 12.74
C GLU A 76 -5.02 -0.05 12.90
N GLN A 77 -5.75 0.92 13.45
CA GLN A 77 -7.18 0.79 13.71
C GLN A 77 -8.02 1.20 12.49
N LEU A 78 -9.06 0.41 12.29
CA LEU A 78 -10.11 0.56 11.28
C LEU A 78 -11.44 0.83 11.99
N PHE A 79 -12.15 1.86 11.54
CA PHE A 79 -13.49 2.18 12.03
C PHE A 79 -14.51 2.02 10.91
N LEU A 80 -15.40 1.02 11.05
CA LEU A 80 -16.55 0.87 10.17
C LEU A 80 -17.77 1.49 10.86
N THR A 81 -18.20 2.64 10.36
CA THR A 81 -19.32 3.39 10.92
C THR A 81 -20.52 3.32 9.99
N TYR A 82 -21.68 2.97 10.54
CA TYR A 82 -22.92 2.92 9.79
C TYR A 82 -24.11 3.27 10.68
N ARG A 83 -25.23 3.61 10.04
CA ARG A 83 -26.52 3.85 10.68
C ARG A 83 -27.35 2.58 10.60
N HIS A 84 -27.84 2.08 11.73
CA HIS A 84 -28.72 0.92 11.75
C HIS A 84 -30.08 1.31 11.13
N SER A 85 -30.55 0.55 10.13
CA SER A 85 -31.70 0.95 9.29
C SER A 85 -33.02 1.08 10.07
N VAL A 86 -33.23 0.20 11.05
CA VAL A 86 -34.47 0.13 11.85
C VAL A 86 -34.48 1.19 12.94
N GLU A 87 -33.40 1.25 13.71
CA GLU A 87 -33.33 2.11 14.90
C GLU A 87 -32.81 3.51 14.59
N LYS A 88 -32.26 3.71 13.38
CA LYS A 88 -31.63 4.96 12.92
C LYS A 88 -30.52 5.44 13.85
N THR A 89 -29.95 4.55 14.66
CA THR A 89 -28.86 4.77 15.61
C THR A 89 -27.50 4.56 14.94
N LYS A 90 -26.47 5.24 15.44
CA LYS A 90 -25.11 5.08 14.93
C LYS A 90 -24.46 3.84 15.55
N VAL A 91 -23.85 3.01 14.71
CA VAL A 91 -23.03 1.86 15.09
C VAL A 91 -21.63 2.05 14.52
N GLN A 92 -20.62 1.72 15.31
CA GLN A 92 -19.22 1.76 14.92
C GLN A 92 -18.53 0.46 15.33
N GLY A 93 -18.12 -0.34 14.35
CA GLY A 93 -17.18 -1.43 14.57
C GLY A 93 -15.75 -0.90 14.60
N VAL A 94 -14.98 -1.33 15.59
CA VAL A 94 -13.57 -0.99 15.79
C VAL A 94 -12.75 -2.25 15.56
N PHE A 95 -11.86 -2.19 14.58
CA PHE A 95 -11.00 -3.32 14.22
C PHE A 95 -9.54 -2.89 14.20
N GLU A 96 -8.64 -3.86 14.27
CA GLU A 96 -7.19 -3.64 14.18
C GLU A 96 -6.59 -4.57 13.13
N VAL A 97 -5.70 -4.03 12.30
CA VAL A 97 -4.98 -4.83 11.29
C VAL A 97 -3.99 -5.77 11.97
N ALA A 98 -4.17 -7.08 11.78
CA ALA A 98 -3.32 -8.10 12.40
C ALA A 98 -3.00 -9.24 11.43
N GLY A 99 -1.73 -9.33 11.03
CA GLY A 99 -1.26 -10.39 10.14
C GLY A 99 -2.06 -10.43 8.84
N LYS A 100 -2.79 -11.53 8.60
CA LYS A 100 -3.62 -11.74 7.39
C LYS A 100 -5.11 -11.38 7.59
N GLY A 101 -5.45 -10.70 8.67
CA GLY A 101 -6.85 -10.40 9.00
C GLY A 101 -7.00 -9.17 9.88
N LEU A 102 -8.17 -9.07 10.50
CA LEU A 102 -8.60 -7.96 11.32
C LEU A 102 -9.04 -8.48 12.69
N LEU A 103 -8.47 -7.95 13.77
CA LEU A 103 -8.98 -8.22 15.12
C LEU A 103 -10.22 -7.38 15.35
N ASN A 104 -11.34 -8.00 15.69
CA ASN A 104 -12.52 -7.29 16.16
C ASN A 104 -12.30 -6.84 17.60
N LEU A 105 -12.08 -5.55 17.81
CA LEU A 105 -11.79 -5.00 19.14
C LEU A 105 -13.07 -4.69 19.89
N ALA A 106 -13.96 -3.93 19.27
CA ALA A 106 -15.18 -3.48 19.94
C ALA A 106 -16.27 -3.07 18.96
N THR A 107 -17.51 -3.14 19.41
CA THR A 107 -18.67 -2.56 18.74
C THR A 107 -19.24 -1.45 19.61
N LYS A 108 -19.35 -0.24 19.07
CA LYS A 108 -19.94 0.92 19.75
C LYS A 108 -21.32 1.22 19.17
N MET A 109 -22.33 1.39 20.01
CA MET A 109 -23.69 1.73 19.62
C MET A 109 -24.27 2.82 20.52
N GLU A 110 -25.11 3.71 19.99
CA GLU A 110 -25.71 4.81 20.78
C GLU A 110 -26.90 4.36 21.65
N SER A 111 -27.54 3.25 21.29
CA SER A 111 -28.63 2.64 22.04
C SER A 111 -28.66 1.14 21.79
N VAL A 112 -29.20 0.39 22.75
CA VAL A 112 -29.42 -1.07 22.64
C VAL A 112 -30.73 -1.39 21.89
N GLY A 113 -31.61 -0.39 21.75
CA GLY A 113 -32.92 -0.49 21.09
C GLY A 113 -33.71 -1.78 21.37
N THR A 114 -34.60 -2.14 20.46
CA THR A 114 -35.46 -3.34 20.54
C THR A 114 -35.00 -4.30 19.44
N GLY A 115 -33.88 -4.98 19.66
CA GLY A 115 -33.39 -5.96 18.68
C GLY A 115 -31.88 -6.19 18.63
N LEU A 116 -31.06 -5.40 19.33
CA LEU A 116 -29.68 -5.76 19.56
C LEU A 116 -29.63 -6.63 20.83
N PRO A 117 -29.53 -7.96 20.72
CA PRO A 117 -29.29 -8.76 21.90
C PRO A 117 -27.98 -8.27 22.50
N ASN A 118 -28.04 -7.81 23.75
CA ASN A 118 -26.85 -7.61 24.56
C ASN A 118 -26.30 -9.03 24.85
N THR A 119 -25.65 -9.62 23.85
CA THR A 119 -25.15 -11.01 23.84
C THR A 119 -23.98 -11.21 24.80
N SER A 120 -23.46 -10.14 25.40
CA SER A 120 -22.37 -10.20 26.38
C SER A 120 -22.48 -9.03 27.37
N PRO A 121 -23.50 -8.99 28.25
CA PRO A 121 -23.66 -7.92 29.22
C PRO A 121 -22.43 -7.76 30.12
N GLU A 122 -21.69 -8.85 30.41
CA GLU A 122 -20.44 -8.79 31.17
C GLU A 122 -19.27 -8.08 30.45
N ARG A 123 -19.34 -7.90 29.13
CA ARG A 123 -18.34 -7.21 28.30
C ARG A 123 -18.82 -5.87 27.75
N THR A 124 -19.95 -5.39 28.24
CA THR A 124 -20.59 -4.17 27.78
C THR A 124 -20.38 -3.05 28.79
N THR A 125 -19.73 -1.96 28.37
CA THR A 125 -19.48 -0.78 29.20
C THR A 125 -20.12 0.47 28.59
N ARG A 126 -20.69 1.35 29.42
CA ARG A 126 -21.20 2.64 28.96
C ARG A 126 -20.10 3.70 29.03
N GLN A 127 -19.79 4.32 27.90
CA GLN A 127 -18.83 5.42 27.75
C GLN A 127 -19.55 6.65 27.20
N GLY A 128 -20.11 7.46 28.10
CA GLY A 128 -20.92 8.63 27.74
C GLY A 128 -22.18 8.21 26.98
N LYS A 129 -22.31 8.69 25.73
CA LYS A 129 -23.42 8.32 24.83
C LYS A 129 -23.27 6.97 24.14
N TRP A 130 -22.10 6.34 24.26
CA TRP A 130 -21.81 5.07 23.61
C TRP A 130 -21.95 3.91 24.58
N LEU A 131 -22.64 2.87 24.15
CA LEU A 131 -22.49 1.53 24.67
C LEU A 131 -21.36 0.85 23.89
N VAL A 132 -20.33 0.38 24.59
CA VAL A 132 -19.15 -0.26 24.00
C VAL A 132 -19.15 -1.72 24.42
N VAL A 133 -19.24 -2.60 23.43
CA VAL A 133 -19.14 -4.06 23.60
C VAL A 133 -17.72 -4.48 23.24
N ASP A 134 -17.00 -5.11 24.16
CA ASP A 134 -15.70 -5.72 23.87
C ASP A 134 -15.88 -7.07 23.15
N GLU A 135 -15.36 -7.14 21.92
CA GLU A 135 -15.51 -8.28 21.02
C GLU A 135 -14.44 -9.36 21.26
N GLY A 136 -13.55 -9.17 22.23
CA GLY A 136 -12.57 -10.16 22.68
C GLY A 136 -11.40 -10.35 21.70
N LYS A 137 -11.13 -9.37 20.82
CA LYS A 137 -10.04 -9.41 19.82
C LYS A 137 -10.10 -10.63 18.91
N LYS A 138 -11.30 -11.05 18.50
CA LYS A 138 -11.46 -12.19 17.58
C LYS A 138 -10.83 -11.87 16.22
N LEU A 139 -9.95 -12.73 15.72
CA LEU A 139 -9.38 -12.59 14.39
C LEU A 139 -10.41 -12.95 13.31
N LEU A 140 -10.67 -12.00 12.42
CA LEU A 140 -11.54 -12.14 11.26
C LEU A 140 -10.68 -12.14 10.00
N PRO A 141 -10.80 -13.13 9.10
CA PRO A 141 -10.07 -13.12 7.82
C PRO A 141 -10.52 -11.97 6.91
N ASN A 142 -11.81 -11.63 6.98
CA ASN A 142 -12.40 -10.48 6.30
C ASN A 142 -13.66 -10.02 7.05
N ILE A 143 -14.05 -8.77 6.81
CA ILE A 143 -15.31 -8.20 7.25
C ILE A 143 -16.24 -8.16 6.04
N ARG A 144 -17.42 -8.74 6.17
CA ARG A 144 -18.47 -8.70 5.15
C ARG A 144 -19.54 -7.72 5.58
N PHE A 145 -19.86 -6.75 4.72
CA PHE A 145 -20.85 -5.72 5.06
C PHE A 145 -21.79 -5.49 3.89
N PHE A 146 -23.10 -5.49 4.16
CA PHE A 146 -24.10 -5.22 3.14
C PHE A 146 -24.42 -3.73 3.08
N LEU A 147 -24.19 -3.12 1.92
CA LEU A 147 -24.52 -1.73 1.69
C LEU A 147 -26.01 -1.55 1.49
N SER A 148 -26.63 -0.82 2.40
CA SER A 148 -27.99 -0.28 2.23
C SER A 148 -27.90 1.25 2.11
N PRO A 149 -28.69 1.89 1.23
CA PRO A 149 -28.68 3.35 1.08
C PRO A 149 -29.05 4.10 2.37
N ILE A 150 -29.74 3.43 3.29
CA ILE A 150 -30.14 4.00 4.59
C ILE A 150 -28.96 4.04 5.57
N ASN A 151 -27.93 3.21 5.36
CA ASN A 151 -26.89 2.97 6.36
C ASN A 151 -25.80 4.05 6.41
N GLN A 152 -25.73 4.99 5.44
CA GLN A 152 -24.73 6.07 5.41
C GLN A 152 -23.31 5.58 5.81
N THR A 153 -22.84 4.55 5.12
CA THR A 153 -21.68 3.75 5.57
C THR A 153 -20.38 4.49 5.27
N GLN A 154 -19.52 4.60 6.28
CA GLN A 154 -18.21 5.23 6.19
C GLN A 154 -17.15 4.28 6.76
N LEU A 155 -16.02 4.18 6.05
CA LEU A 155 -14.86 3.43 6.51
C LEU A 155 -13.72 4.40 6.77
N THR A 156 -13.14 4.37 7.97
CA THR A 156 -11.98 5.20 8.32
C THR A 156 -10.79 4.32 8.69
N ILE A 157 -9.64 4.58 8.06
CA ILE A 157 -8.37 3.87 8.28
C ILE A 157 -7.32 4.93 8.56
N GLY A 158 -6.79 4.96 9.77
CA GLY A 158 -5.86 6.02 10.19
C GLY A 158 -6.48 7.41 9.96
N ARG A 159 -5.93 8.16 8.99
CA ARG A 159 -6.42 9.50 8.59
C ARG A 159 -7.29 9.50 7.33
N LYS A 160 -7.44 8.37 6.65
CA LYS A 160 -8.19 8.29 5.39
C LYS A 160 -9.63 7.87 5.68
N ALA A 161 -10.57 8.74 5.33
CA ALA A 161 -12.00 8.41 5.32
C ALA A 161 -12.42 8.04 3.89
N LEU A 162 -13.11 6.91 3.75
CA LEU A 162 -13.69 6.41 2.51
C LEU A 162 -15.20 6.45 2.65
N ASP A 163 -15.83 7.25 1.79
CA ASP A 163 -17.27 7.28 1.67
C ASP A 163 -17.74 6.13 0.77
N LEU A 164 -18.44 5.17 1.36
CA LEU A 164 -18.94 3.98 0.66
C LEU A 164 -20.35 4.19 0.11
N ASN A 165 -20.97 5.36 0.31
CA ASN A 165 -22.31 5.67 -0.17
C ASN A 165 -22.38 5.88 -1.68
N SER A 166 -21.25 6.14 -2.33
CA SER A 166 -21.14 6.22 -3.79
C SER A 166 -21.26 4.87 -4.48
N LEU A 167 -21.13 3.77 -3.74
CA LEU A 167 -21.23 2.42 -4.27
C LEU A 167 -22.70 2.01 -4.46
N LYS A 168 -22.93 1.10 -5.40
CA LYS A 168 -24.28 0.63 -5.71
C LYS A 168 -24.94 0.05 -4.46
N SER A 169 -26.15 0.53 -4.16
CA SER A 169 -26.98 0.00 -3.09
C SER A 169 -27.31 -1.47 -3.31
N GLY A 170 -27.33 -2.26 -2.22
CA GLY A 170 -27.56 -3.70 -2.26
C GLY A 170 -26.31 -4.53 -2.54
N SER A 171 -25.14 -3.89 -2.62
CA SER A 171 -23.87 -4.58 -2.81
C SER A 171 -23.31 -5.14 -1.50
N LEU A 172 -22.73 -6.33 -1.58
CA LEU A 172 -21.94 -6.90 -0.49
C LEU A 172 -20.50 -6.40 -0.64
N LEU A 173 -19.96 -5.77 0.40
CA LEU A 173 -18.57 -5.40 0.54
C LEU A 173 -17.81 -6.46 1.32
N VAL A 174 -16.57 -6.69 0.92
CA VAL A 174 -15.59 -7.48 1.65
C VAL A 174 -14.38 -6.61 1.91
N ILE A 175 -14.08 -6.39 3.19
CA ILE A 175 -12.90 -5.67 3.65
C ILE A 175 -11.91 -6.71 4.16
N GLY A 176 -10.72 -6.76 3.57
CA GLY A 176 -9.69 -7.75 3.89
C GLY A 176 -8.31 -7.15 3.99
N VAL A 177 -7.35 -7.94 4.50
CA VAL A 177 -5.95 -7.57 4.59
C VAL A 177 -5.14 -8.42 3.61
N GLU A 178 -4.34 -7.76 2.78
CA GLU A 178 -3.49 -8.40 1.78
C GLU A 178 -2.05 -7.90 1.90
N HIS A 179 -1.12 -8.71 1.38
CA HIS A 179 0.31 -8.44 1.47
C HIS A 179 0.98 -8.40 0.09
N PRO A 180 0.65 -7.40 -0.77
CA PRO A 180 1.34 -7.24 -2.04
C PRO A 180 2.80 -6.86 -1.84
N SER A 181 3.64 -7.14 -2.83
CA SER A 181 4.99 -6.57 -2.88
C SER A 181 4.93 -5.04 -3.05
N LEU A 182 5.95 -4.34 -2.55
CA LEU A 182 6.10 -2.89 -2.75
C LEU A 182 6.03 -2.51 -4.24
N ALA A 183 6.60 -3.33 -5.14
CA ALA A 183 6.49 -3.13 -6.58
C ALA A 183 5.04 -3.16 -7.08
N ALA A 184 4.22 -4.11 -6.63
CA ALA A 184 2.81 -4.19 -6.99
C ALA A 184 2.02 -2.99 -6.46
N TRP A 185 2.30 -2.57 -5.22
CA TRP A 185 1.73 -1.35 -4.65
C TRP A 185 2.08 -0.09 -5.45
N LEU A 186 3.37 0.08 -5.80
CA LEU A 186 3.84 1.22 -6.59
C LEU A 186 3.19 1.26 -7.98
N LYS A 187 3.00 0.10 -8.62
CA LYS A 187 2.26 0.01 -9.89
C LYS A 187 0.79 0.43 -9.74
N TYR A 188 0.12 0.00 -8.67
CA TYR A 188 -1.26 0.35 -8.38
C TYR A 188 -1.44 1.85 -8.16
N ILE A 189 -0.64 2.47 -7.29
CA ILE A 189 -0.76 3.91 -7.01
C ILE A 189 -0.40 4.78 -8.21
N ALA A 190 0.46 4.28 -9.10
CA ALA A 190 0.84 4.97 -10.33
C ALA A 190 -0.14 4.71 -11.49
N GLY A 191 -1.16 3.87 -11.30
CA GLY A 191 -2.17 3.56 -12.32
C GLY A 191 -1.68 2.62 -13.44
N PHE A 192 -0.53 1.95 -13.28
CA PHE A 192 0.11 1.12 -14.31
C PHE A 192 -0.39 -0.33 -14.36
N GLY A 193 -1.54 -0.64 -13.78
CA GLY A 193 -2.14 -1.96 -13.90
C GLY A 193 -3.14 -2.31 -12.81
N PRO A 194 -3.84 -3.44 -12.96
CA PRO A 194 -4.77 -3.93 -11.96
C PRO A 194 -4.05 -4.35 -10.68
N TRP A 195 -4.72 -4.19 -9.55
CA TRP A 195 -4.27 -4.73 -8.28
C TRP A 195 -4.06 -6.23 -8.38
N THR A 196 -2.84 -6.69 -8.11
CA THR A 196 -2.49 -8.11 -8.16
C THR A 196 -2.24 -8.57 -6.72
N PRO A 197 -3.19 -9.27 -6.07
CA PRO A 197 -2.93 -9.83 -4.75
C PRO A 197 -1.86 -10.92 -4.86
N GLN A 198 -0.79 -10.82 -4.07
CA GLN A 198 0.10 -11.95 -3.84
C GLN A 198 -0.58 -12.88 -2.82
N GLY A 199 -1.17 -13.98 -3.29
CA GLY A 199 -1.61 -15.07 -2.42
C GLY A 199 -2.96 -14.83 -1.74
N GLY A 200 -4.02 -15.08 -2.49
CA GLY A 200 -5.37 -15.27 -1.98
C GLY A 200 -6.11 -16.18 -2.95
N GLN A 201 -5.78 -17.47 -2.91
CA GLN A 201 -6.57 -18.48 -3.61
C GLN A 201 -8.02 -18.33 -3.18
N ASN A 202 -8.88 -18.44 -4.19
CA ASN A 202 -10.31 -18.63 -4.08
C ASN A 202 -10.62 -19.67 -3.00
N GLU A 203 -11.12 -19.25 -1.84
CA GLU A 203 -12.13 -20.05 -1.17
C GLU A 203 -13.47 -19.60 -1.73
N GLU A 204 -13.84 -20.23 -2.86
CA GLU A 204 -15.25 -20.46 -3.18
C GLU A 204 -15.85 -21.24 -2.00
N VAL A 205 -16.44 -20.51 -1.06
CA VAL A 205 -17.35 -21.12 -0.09
C VAL A 205 -18.71 -21.15 -0.78
N HIS A 206 -19.02 -22.33 -1.33
CA HIS A 206 -20.36 -22.74 -1.75
C HIS A 206 -21.38 -22.59 -0.62
#